data_AF-A0A529Y8C2-F1
#
_entry.id   AF-A0A529Y8C2-F1
#
_cell.length_a   1.000
_cell.length_b   1.000
_cell.length_c   1.000
_cell.angle_alpha   90.00
_cell.angle_beta   90.00
_cell.angle_gamma   90.00
#
_symmetry.space_group_name_H-M   'P 1'
#
loop_
_entity.id
_entity.type
_entity.pdbx_description
1 polymer ?
#
loop_
_entity_poly.entity_id
_entity_poly.type
_entity_poly.pdbx_seq_one_letter_code
_entity_poly.pdbx_strand_id
1 'polypeptide(L)'
;MLLTIAFGDAECLDLQVRLIRGLVRHDLHIVADNSISEAAADENRHVCAAYGTSYVRLPANPWTVKNPSRSHAAALNWMWHNVLKHAAPAAFGFLDQDLFPTQPCDPFAPLQDVAFYGDLRRAGARWYLWAG
;
A
#
# COMPACT_ATOMS: atom_id res chain seq x y z
N MET A 1 -10.77 2.69 -1.55
CA MET A 1 -9.97 1.85 -0.61
C MET A 1 -8.48 2.09 -0.86
N LEU A 2 -7.70 2.40 0.15
CA LEU A 2 -6.26 2.67 0.02
C LEU A 2 -5.44 1.53 0.63
N LEU A 3 -4.37 1.12 -0.03
CA LEU A 3 -3.50 0.05 0.42
C LEU A 3 -2.06 0.52 0.46
N THR A 4 -1.42 0.44 1.63
CA THR A 4 0.03 0.64 1.78
C THR A 4 0.72 -0.72 1.85
N ILE A 5 1.82 -0.90 1.13
CA ILE A 5 2.73 -2.03 1.37
C ILE A 5 3.83 -1.59 2.34
N ALA A 6 3.82 -2.14 3.56
CA ALA A 6 4.82 -1.85 4.58
C ALA A 6 5.98 -2.87 4.55
N PHE A 7 7.17 -2.42 4.93
CA PHE A 7 8.40 -3.22 5.00
C PHE A 7 9.39 -2.63 6.02
N GLY A 8 9.40 -3.20 7.22
CA GLY A 8 10.51 -3.09 8.16
C GLY A 8 10.78 -1.72 8.79
N ASP A 9 9.92 -0.72 8.58
CA ASP A 9 10.13 0.66 9.02
C ASP A 9 8.86 1.24 9.65
N ALA A 10 8.72 1.01 10.96
CA ALA A 10 7.55 1.44 11.72
C ALA A 10 7.51 2.97 11.92
N GLU A 11 8.65 3.65 11.95
CA GLU A 11 8.71 5.12 12.06
C GLU A 11 8.20 5.78 10.77
N CYS A 12 8.64 5.27 9.61
CA CYS A 12 8.12 5.69 8.31
C CYS A 12 6.61 5.43 8.22
N LEU A 13 6.17 4.25 8.63
CA LEU A 13 4.76 3.88 8.62
C LEU A 13 3.91 4.77 9.55
N ASP A 14 4.40 5.10 10.76
CA ASP A 14 3.71 6.00 11.69
C ASP A 14 3.45 7.36 11.05
N LEU A 15 4.50 7.95 10.46
CA LEU A 15 4.37 9.21 9.76
C LEU A 15 3.36 9.12 8.61
N GLN A 16 3.43 8.06 7.81
CA GLN A 16 2.53 7.90 6.67
C GLN A 16 1.07 7.76 7.10
N VAL A 17 0.79 6.85 8.03
CA VAL A 17 -0.57 6.59 8.52
C VAL A 17 -1.16 7.86 9.13
N ARG A 18 -0.37 8.59 9.94
CA ARG A 18 -0.79 9.86 10.54
C ARG A 18 -1.15 10.90 9.48
N LEU A 19 -0.33 11.04 8.44
CA LEU A 19 -0.58 12.01 7.35
C LEU A 19 -1.75 11.60 6.46
N ILE A 20 -1.87 10.31 6.08
CA ILE A 20 -2.99 9.79 5.29
C ILE A 20 -4.31 10.04 6.02
N ARG A 21 -4.37 9.77 7.34
CA ARG A 21 -5.57 9.98 8.15
C ARG A 21 -6.03 11.45 8.16
N GLY A 22 -5.09 12.40 8.13
CA GLY A 22 -5.41 13.83 8.19
C GLY A 22 -5.64 14.50 6.84
N LEU A 23 -5.01 14.00 5.77
CA LEU A 23 -4.93 14.69 4.48
C LEU A 23 -5.62 13.94 3.34
N VAL A 24 -5.77 12.63 3.40
CA VAL A 24 -6.24 11.85 2.25
C VAL A 24 -7.67 11.43 2.47
N ARG A 25 -8.57 11.74 1.54
CA ARG A 25 -9.94 11.21 1.55
C ARG A 25 -9.92 9.73 1.18
N HIS A 26 -10.41 8.88 2.07
CA HIS A 26 -10.56 7.44 1.84
C HIS A 26 -11.59 6.85 2.81
N ASP A 27 -12.28 5.79 2.39
CA ASP A 27 -13.23 5.08 3.28
C ASP A 27 -12.54 4.00 4.12
N LEU A 28 -11.44 3.44 3.64
CA LEU A 28 -10.68 2.39 4.28
C LEU A 28 -9.21 2.48 3.87
N HIS A 29 -8.31 2.42 4.84
CA HIS A 29 -6.86 2.28 4.66
C HIS A 29 -6.41 0.94 5.26
N ILE A 30 -5.76 0.12 4.44
CA ILE A 30 -5.19 -1.16 4.83
C ILE A 30 -3.67 -1.09 4.68
N VAL A 31 -2.94 -1.45 5.72
CA VAL A 31 -1.50 -1.69 5.68
C VAL A 31 -1.27 -3.19 5.50
N ALA A 32 -0.66 -3.55 4.39
CA ALA A 32 -0.25 -4.91 4.06
C ALA A 32 1.25 -5.05 4.32
N ASP A 33 1.59 -5.81 5.36
CA ASP A 33 2.94 -5.87 5.90
C ASP A 33 3.75 -7.03 5.30
N ASN A 34 4.73 -6.66 4.48
CA ASN A 34 5.67 -7.54 3.79
C ASN A 34 7.00 -7.70 4.53
N SER A 35 7.09 -7.26 5.79
CA SER A 35 8.31 -7.34 6.62
C SER A 35 8.80 -8.77 6.79
N ILE A 36 10.08 -8.94 7.12
CA ILE A 36 10.69 -10.28 7.23
C ILE A 36 10.55 -10.82 8.65
N SER A 37 10.93 -10.01 9.63
CA SER A 37 10.94 -10.41 11.03
C SER A 37 9.58 -10.18 11.68
N GLU A 38 9.26 -11.05 12.64
CA GLU A 38 8.09 -10.87 13.49
C GLU A 38 8.20 -9.58 14.33
N ALA A 39 9.40 -9.23 14.80
CA ALA A 39 9.62 -7.99 15.54
C ALA A 39 9.21 -6.74 14.74
N ALA A 40 9.64 -6.63 13.48
CA ALA A 40 9.24 -5.50 12.63
C ALA A 40 7.74 -5.54 12.30
N ALA A 41 7.18 -6.74 12.13
CA ALA A 41 5.77 -6.89 11.88
C ALA A 41 4.91 -6.48 13.09
N ASP A 42 5.38 -6.78 14.30
CA ASP A 42 4.75 -6.37 15.55
C ASP A 42 4.83 -4.86 15.71
N GLU A 43 5.96 -4.22 15.42
CA GLU A 43 6.08 -2.76 15.44
C GLU A 43 5.09 -2.09 14.48
N ASN A 44 5.01 -2.58 13.22
CA ASN A 44 4.03 -2.08 12.24
C ASN A 44 2.57 -2.28 12.69
N ARG A 45 2.28 -3.44 13.31
CA ARG A 45 0.95 -3.74 13.85
C ARG A 45 0.58 -2.76 14.98
N HIS A 46 1.52 -2.43 15.86
CA HIS A 46 1.31 -1.46 16.94
C HIS A 46 1.00 -0.07 16.37
N VAL A 47 1.74 0.38 15.36
CA VAL A 47 1.45 1.63 14.65
C VAL A 47 0.03 1.61 14.09
N CYS A 48 -0.35 0.56 13.36
CA CYS A 48 -1.69 0.46 12.79
C CYS A 48 -2.79 0.48 13.87
N ALA A 49 -2.58 -0.23 14.98
CA ALA A 49 -3.52 -0.25 16.10
C ALA A 49 -3.68 1.13 16.75
N ALA A 50 -2.60 1.90 16.91
CA ALA A 50 -2.63 3.23 17.51
C ALA A 50 -3.51 4.22 16.72
N TYR A 51 -3.57 4.08 15.39
CA TYR A 51 -4.40 4.93 14.52
C TYR A 51 -5.71 4.27 14.06
N GLY A 52 -6.02 3.04 14.50
CA GLY A 52 -7.18 2.29 14.05
C GLY A 52 -7.16 1.94 12.56
N THR A 53 -5.97 1.82 11.97
CA THR A 53 -5.76 1.44 10.57
C THR A 53 -5.80 -0.09 10.44
N SER A 54 -6.44 -0.59 9.38
CA SER A 54 -6.53 -2.04 9.18
C SER A 54 -5.15 -2.61 8.84
N TYR A 55 -4.79 -3.73 9.46
CA TYR A 55 -3.48 -4.37 9.30
C TYR A 55 -3.64 -5.80 8.79
N VAL A 56 -2.85 -6.17 7.78
CA VAL A 56 -2.73 -7.54 7.26
C VAL A 56 -1.26 -7.93 7.20
N ARG A 57 -0.92 -9.05 7.85
CA ARG A 57 0.38 -9.69 7.69
C ARG A 57 0.39 -10.49 6.39
N LEU A 58 1.32 -10.20 5.48
CA LEU A 58 1.47 -10.95 4.25
C LEU A 58 2.26 -12.24 4.48
N PRO A 59 1.97 -13.31 3.70
CA PRO A 59 2.82 -14.48 3.71
C PRO A 59 4.21 -14.15 3.15
N ALA A 60 5.22 -14.85 3.64
CA ALA A 60 6.57 -14.76 3.07
C ALA A 60 6.55 -15.08 1.57
N ASN A 61 7.29 -14.31 0.79
CA ASN A 61 7.42 -14.51 -0.65
C ASN A 61 8.88 -14.85 -1.03
N PRO A 62 9.12 -15.56 -2.15
CA PRO A 62 10.45 -16.09 -2.48
C PRO A 62 11.46 -15.02 -2.92
N TRP A 63 11.01 -13.78 -3.13
CA TRP A 63 11.81 -12.66 -3.61
C TRP A 63 12.28 -11.75 -2.47
N THR A 64 11.72 -11.89 -1.28
CA THR A 64 12.16 -11.20 -0.08
C THR A 64 13.67 -11.35 0.10
N VAL A 65 14.38 -10.25 0.36
CA VAL A 65 15.87 -10.12 0.40
C VAL A 65 16.57 -10.28 -0.96
N LYS A 66 16.03 -11.05 -1.90
CA LYS A 66 16.67 -11.33 -3.20
C LYS A 66 16.45 -10.23 -4.24
N ASN A 67 15.22 -9.70 -4.29
CA ASN A 67 14.83 -8.69 -5.26
C ASN A 67 13.68 -7.84 -4.68
N PRO A 68 13.97 -6.63 -4.19
CA PRO A 68 12.98 -5.76 -3.57
C PRO A 68 11.78 -5.48 -4.48
N SER A 69 11.99 -5.16 -5.75
CA SER A 69 10.91 -4.86 -6.69
C SER A 69 9.99 -6.07 -6.95
N ARG A 70 10.55 -7.28 -7.06
CA ARG A 70 9.74 -8.50 -7.22
C ARG A 70 9.02 -8.89 -5.93
N SER A 71 9.63 -8.65 -4.78
CA SER A 71 9.00 -8.85 -3.47
C SER A 71 7.80 -7.93 -3.31
N HIS A 72 7.99 -6.65 -3.61
CA HIS A 72 6.92 -5.65 -3.58
C HIS A 72 5.81 -6.00 -4.58
N ALA A 73 6.16 -6.35 -5.83
CA ALA A 73 5.17 -6.80 -6.81
C ALA A 73 4.39 -8.04 -6.35
N ALA A 74 5.04 -8.99 -5.66
CA ALA A 74 4.36 -10.15 -5.08
C ALA A 74 3.35 -9.75 -4.00
N ALA A 75 3.69 -8.78 -3.15
CA ALA A 75 2.78 -8.23 -2.13
C ALA A 75 1.54 -7.57 -2.77
N LEU A 76 1.74 -6.70 -3.77
CA LEU A 76 0.64 -6.06 -4.50
C LEU A 76 -0.31 -7.10 -5.13
N ASN A 77 0.24 -8.10 -5.81
CA ASN A 77 -0.55 -9.16 -6.44
C ASN A 77 -1.27 -10.03 -5.40
N TRP A 78 -0.65 -10.30 -4.25
CA TRP A 78 -1.31 -11.04 -3.18
C TRP A 78 -2.55 -10.30 -2.68
N MET A 79 -2.44 -8.99 -2.42
CA MET A 79 -3.58 -8.16 -2.00
C MET A 79 -4.67 -8.09 -3.08
N TRP A 80 -4.28 -8.00 -4.36
CA TRP A 80 -5.23 -8.07 -5.47
C TRP A 80 -6.03 -9.38 -5.46
N HIS A 81 -5.33 -10.51 -5.44
CA HIS A 81 -5.94 -11.84 -5.58
C HIS A 81 -6.77 -12.27 -4.37
N ASN A 82 -6.37 -11.89 -3.16
CA ASN A 82 -6.98 -12.39 -1.92
C ASN A 82 -7.95 -11.40 -1.27
N VAL A 83 -7.82 -10.10 -1.54
CA VAL A 83 -8.64 -9.06 -0.88
C VAL A 83 -9.42 -8.25 -1.90
N LEU A 84 -8.74 -7.50 -2.78
CA LEU A 84 -9.40 -6.49 -3.61
C LEU A 84 -10.37 -7.08 -4.62
N LYS A 85 -10.00 -8.19 -5.28
CA LYS A 85 -10.86 -8.84 -6.28
C LYS A 85 -12.16 -9.35 -5.67
N HIS A 86 -12.14 -9.79 -4.41
CA HIS A 86 -13.31 -10.32 -3.71
C HIS A 86 -14.13 -9.24 -3.03
N ALA A 87 -13.47 -8.23 -2.44
CA ALA A 87 -14.14 -7.07 -1.84
C ALA A 87 -14.80 -6.17 -2.89
N ALA A 88 -14.31 -6.18 -4.12
CA ALA A 88 -14.80 -5.41 -5.26
C ALA A 88 -15.12 -3.94 -4.91
N PRO A 89 -14.15 -3.18 -4.33
CA PRO A 89 -14.39 -1.79 -4.03
C PRO A 89 -14.64 -0.99 -5.31
N ALA A 90 -15.45 0.07 -5.22
CA ALA A 90 -15.69 0.96 -6.36
C ALA A 90 -14.40 1.55 -6.94
N ALA A 91 -13.42 1.85 -6.08
CA ALA A 91 -12.07 2.24 -6.45
C ALA A 91 -11.05 1.80 -5.40
N PHE A 92 -9.82 1.51 -5.85
CA PHE A 92 -8.69 1.25 -4.98
C PHE A 92 -7.39 1.85 -5.49
N GLY A 93 -6.43 2.05 -4.59
CA GLY A 93 -5.09 2.53 -4.89
C GLY A 93 -4.05 1.84 -4.03
N PHE A 94 -2.85 1.68 -4.59
CA PHE A 94 -1.67 1.17 -3.90
C PHE A 94 -0.70 2.32 -3.63
N LEU A 95 -0.02 2.26 -2.49
CA LEU A 95 1.02 3.17 -2.07
C LEU A 95 2.22 2.40 -1.49
N ASP A 96 3.41 2.88 -1.79
CA ASP A 96 4.62 2.52 -1.05
C ASP A 96 4.64 3.25 0.30
N GLN A 97 5.28 2.66 1.32
CA GLN A 97 5.27 3.18 2.70
C GLN A 97 5.94 4.55 2.87
N ASP A 98 6.78 4.95 1.92
CA ASP A 98 7.57 6.19 1.91
C ASP A 98 6.96 7.30 1.04
N LEU A 99 5.74 7.09 0.53
CA LEU A 99 4.96 8.15 -0.09
C LEU A 99 4.12 8.90 0.94
N PHE A 100 4.33 10.21 1.05
CA PHE A 100 3.64 11.05 2.03
C PHE A 100 2.76 12.11 1.35
N PRO A 101 1.47 12.23 1.75
CA PRO A 101 0.65 13.34 1.30
C PRO A 101 1.15 14.64 1.94
N THR A 102 1.30 15.69 1.14
CA THR A 102 1.76 17.02 1.61
C THR A 102 0.64 18.04 1.76
N GLN A 103 -0.55 17.72 1.25
CA GLN A 103 -1.73 18.58 1.28
C GLN A 103 -3.01 17.72 1.22
N PRO A 104 -4.18 18.26 1.61
CA PRO A 104 -5.44 17.54 1.48
C PRO A 104 -5.72 17.11 0.03
N CYS A 105 -6.11 15.85 -0.17
CA CYS A 105 -6.41 15.33 -1.51
C CYS A 105 -7.45 14.20 -1.52
N ASP A 106 -8.10 14.02 -2.67
CA ASP A 106 -8.93 12.84 -2.98
C ASP A 106 -8.25 12.06 -4.12
N PRO A 107 -7.57 10.95 -3.83
CA PRO A 107 -6.83 10.19 -4.84
C PRO A 107 -7.77 9.48 -5.84
N PHE A 108 -9.06 9.37 -5.54
CA PHE A 108 -10.05 8.71 -6.39
C PHE A 108 -10.83 9.69 -7.27
N ALA A 109 -10.72 11.00 -7.05
CA ALA A 109 -11.40 12.00 -7.87
C ALA A 109 -11.09 11.86 -9.39
N PRO A 110 -9.84 11.62 -9.83
CA PRO A 110 -9.56 11.42 -11.25
C PRO A 110 -10.27 10.20 -11.87
N LEU A 111 -10.63 9.20 -11.07
CA LEU A 111 -11.25 7.97 -11.55
C LEU A 111 -12.72 8.14 -11.96
N GLN A 112 -13.27 9.35 -11.81
CA GLN A 112 -14.58 9.70 -12.35
C GLN A 112 -14.56 9.77 -13.89
N ASP A 113 -13.42 10.14 -14.46
CA ASP A 113 -13.26 10.36 -15.90
C ASP A 113 -12.41 9.28 -16.59
N VAL A 114 -11.55 8.58 -15.83
CA VAL A 114 -10.64 7.56 -16.35
C VAL A 114 -10.69 6.26 -15.56
N ALA A 115 -10.44 5.13 -16.23
CA ALA A 115 -10.48 3.81 -15.59
C ALA A 115 -9.32 3.55 -14.61
N PHE A 116 -8.20 4.24 -14.78
CA PHE A 116 -7.01 4.15 -13.92
C PHE A 116 -6.23 5.46 -13.97
N TYR A 117 -5.55 5.79 -12.86
CA TYR A 117 -4.77 7.01 -12.71
C TYR A 117 -3.51 6.72 -11.89
N GLY A 118 -2.39 7.31 -12.27
CA GLY A 118 -1.10 7.12 -11.58
C GLY A 118 0.10 7.41 -12.49
N ASP A 119 1.29 7.18 -11.96
CA ASP A 119 2.54 7.37 -12.67
C ASP A 119 2.85 6.16 -13.59
N LEU A 120 2.75 6.37 -14.90
CA LEU A 120 2.94 5.33 -15.90
C LEU A 120 4.43 5.03 -16.13
N ARG A 121 4.85 3.81 -15.79
CA ARG A 121 6.18 3.30 -16.08
C ARG A 121 6.16 2.31 -17.23
N ARG A 122 7.20 2.37 -18.07
CA ARG A 122 7.40 1.45 -19.21
C ARG A 122 8.55 0.51 -18.93
N ALA A 123 8.33 -0.77 -19.23
CA ALA A 123 9.32 -1.84 -19.15
C ALA A 123 9.33 -2.58 -20.49
N GLY A 124 10.11 -2.06 -21.44
CA GLY A 124 10.09 -2.52 -22.83
C GLY A 124 8.71 -2.31 -23.47
N ALA A 125 8.10 -3.38 -23.97
CA ALA A 125 6.75 -3.36 -24.55
C ALA A 125 5.62 -3.38 -23.50
N ARG A 126 5.95 -3.50 -22.22
CA ARG A 126 4.97 -3.56 -21.11
C ARG A 126 4.91 -2.23 -20.38
N TRP A 127 3.81 -2.01 -19.66
CA TRP A 127 3.64 -0.86 -18.79
C TRP A 127 2.98 -1.26 -17.47
N TYR A 128 3.16 -0.43 -16.45
CA TYR A 128 2.50 -0.54 -15.16
C TYR A 128 2.35 0.84 -14.54
N LEU A 129 1.42 0.99 -13.59
CA LEU A 129 1.35 2.16 -12.73
C LEU A 129 2.21 1.92 -11.51
N TRP A 130 3.11 2.86 -11.23
CA TRP A 130 4.00 2.81 -10.08
C TRP A 130 3.24 3.18 -8.81
N ALA A 131 3.41 2.37 -7.76
CA ALA A 131 2.77 2.57 -6.46
C ALA A 131 3.52 3.57 -5.58
N GLY A 132 4.79 3.84 -5.88
CA GLY A 132 5.66 4.76 -5.14
C GLY A 132 7.08 4.27 -4.98
#